data_AF-A0A1B9MKT7-F1
#
_entry.id   AF-A0A1B9MKT7-F1
#
_cell.length_a   1.000
_cell.length_b   1.000
_cell.length_c   1.000
_cell.angle_alpha   90.00
_cell.angle_beta   90.00
_cell.angle_gamma   90.00
#
_symmetry.space_group_name_H-M   'P 1'
#
loop_
_entity.id
_entity.type
_entity.pdbx_description
1 polymer ?
#
loop_
_entity_poly.entity_id
_entity_poly.type
_entity_poly.pdbx_seq_one_letter_code
_entity_poly.pdbx_strand_id
1 'polypeptide(L)'
;MLKIKNTYFKDDRASQIVSWGHWFTLFNIFVVILLGSQYLLIADWPRTFMGRFYAIISAIGHFSYLTFVAYLVLLFPLSFFIHSSRWQRIIATIFATVGISLLIIDIEVFSHFRMHLNLSIWQLFSSQKVSYLSTVFIAIPFVLLIEILFSLWSWKKLRSLNKRKCYAKPVVIFFIICFVASHLIHSWADANFYRPITMQRSSLPLSYPLTARHFLERYGFIKENGYRDRVAQEGNPFAMAIEYPLGRLVYDKQPIKNNVLMIVIDGWNTNLLTKHMPRLNAFAQDNITFTNHYGASNQSYLNDFSLFYGLDPNYYNSILVGHKPSVLFEVVTKQRYNLGLFSADGFAEPLYRSALLSNFSIPEPKKQSNKQITENWRAWHEEQNHLDNHAPLFSIIQYSLGDKNKKIAISDLQSEAKKLDQYIESLIAYLRLSNAYNDTVIIITGTNDIKIDEVKKVASRNTSSGFKRESLKVPLIISWPNKESAQITEATSQTDIMLTLMQEVFYVTTPPQQYSQGKNLFTRKPRQWLVAGDENTIAALYDDKTVVLDAFGRSKIYDINGKLQKEEKISLPIFLQIVTENRRFMVVDN
;
A
#
# COMPACT_ATOMS: atom_id res chain seq x y z
N MET A 1 39.57 -59.03 -30.94
CA MET A 1 39.53 -58.25 -29.69
C MET A 1 39.12 -56.82 -30.04
N LEU A 2 37.81 -56.56 -30.09
CA LEU A 2 37.26 -55.26 -30.51
C LEU A 2 37.56 -54.20 -29.43
N LYS A 3 38.38 -53.20 -29.77
CA LYS A 3 38.53 -51.96 -28.99
C LYS A 3 37.19 -51.22 -29.00
N ILE A 4 36.33 -51.53 -28.03
CA ILE A 4 35.13 -50.73 -27.75
C ILE A 4 35.61 -49.32 -27.43
N LYS A 5 35.29 -48.38 -28.33
CA LYS A 5 35.74 -46.98 -28.27
C LYS A 5 35.34 -46.34 -26.94
N ASN A 6 36.32 -45.73 -26.27
CA ASN A 6 36.22 -45.05 -24.96
C ASN A 6 35.16 -43.91 -24.94
N THR A 7 34.70 -43.45 -26.11
CA THR A 7 33.59 -42.49 -26.26
C THR A 7 32.23 -43.07 -25.85
N TYR A 8 31.93 -44.34 -26.18
CA TYR A 8 30.64 -44.96 -25.82
C TYR A 8 30.43 -45.06 -24.30
N PHE A 9 31.49 -45.29 -23.53
CA PHE A 9 31.42 -45.33 -22.06
C PHE A 9 31.22 -43.95 -21.43
N LYS A 10 31.66 -42.87 -22.08
CA LYS A 10 31.44 -41.50 -21.61
C LYS A 10 29.98 -41.08 -21.83
N ASP A 11 29.42 -41.41 -23.00
CA ASP A 11 28.04 -41.08 -23.35
C ASP A 11 27.01 -41.82 -22.47
N ASP A 12 27.27 -43.10 -22.14
CA ASP A 12 26.40 -43.89 -21.25
C ASP A 12 26.43 -43.37 -19.80
N ARG A 13 27.60 -42.95 -19.29
CA ARG A 13 27.71 -42.35 -17.95
C ARG A 13 27.02 -40.99 -17.87
N ALA A 14 27.21 -40.13 -18.87
CA ALA A 14 26.53 -38.84 -18.93
C ALA A 14 25.00 -39.03 -18.95
N SER A 15 24.50 -39.96 -19.76
CA SER A 15 23.08 -40.32 -19.81
C SER A 15 22.53 -40.81 -18.46
N GLN A 16 23.29 -41.62 -17.72
CA GLN A 16 22.93 -42.08 -16.37
C GLN A 16 22.90 -40.94 -15.35
N ILE A 17 23.88 -40.03 -15.40
CA ILE A 17 23.92 -38.85 -14.51
C ILE A 17 22.72 -37.93 -14.78
N VAL A 18 22.41 -37.65 -16.04
CA VAL A 18 21.24 -36.84 -16.43
C VAL A 18 19.93 -37.52 -16.02
N SER A 19 19.80 -38.82 -16.27
CA SER A 19 18.61 -39.58 -15.86
C SER A 19 18.42 -39.57 -14.34
N TRP A 20 19.49 -39.75 -13.58
CA TRP A 20 19.47 -39.63 -12.12
C TRP A 20 19.07 -38.22 -11.68
N GLY A 21 19.64 -37.19 -12.32
CA GLY A 21 19.32 -35.79 -12.10
C GLY A 21 17.82 -35.51 -12.21
N HIS A 22 17.15 -36.01 -13.25
CA HIS A 22 15.70 -35.85 -13.39
C HIS A 22 14.89 -36.46 -12.24
N TRP A 23 15.27 -37.64 -11.73
CA TRP A 23 14.60 -38.25 -10.57
C TRP A 23 14.87 -37.49 -9.27
N PHE A 24 16.09 -37.00 -9.11
CA PHE A 24 16.48 -36.15 -7.99
C PHE A 24 15.71 -34.82 -7.98
N THR A 25 15.58 -34.18 -9.14
CA THR A 25 14.77 -32.98 -9.33
C THR A 25 13.29 -33.25 -9.08
N LEU A 26 12.74 -34.36 -9.60
CA LEU A 26 11.33 -34.71 -9.37
C LEU A 26 11.02 -34.88 -7.88
N PHE A 27 11.90 -35.52 -7.12
CA PHE A 27 11.78 -35.61 -5.66
C PHE A 27 11.80 -34.23 -5.01
N ASN A 28 12.77 -33.39 -5.38
CA ASN A 28 12.88 -32.03 -4.86
C ASN A 28 11.66 -31.16 -5.21
N ILE A 29 11.02 -31.36 -6.37
CA ILE A 29 9.75 -30.69 -6.72
C ILE A 29 8.67 -31.00 -5.68
N PHE A 30 8.51 -32.27 -5.28
CA PHE A 30 7.53 -32.63 -4.25
C PHE A 30 7.86 -32.00 -2.88
N VAL A 31 9.13 -32.02 -2.48
CA VAL A 31 9.57 -31.39 -1.22
C VAL A 31 9.30 -29.89 -1.23
N VAL A 32 9.67 -29.20 -2.32
CA VAL A 32 9.49 -27.75 -2.46
C VAL A 32 8.01 -27.39 -2.56
N ILE A 33 7.16 -28.16 -3.24
CA ILE A 33 5.70 -27.95 -3.23
C ILE A 33 5.13 -28.12 -1.83
N LEU A 34 5.56 -29.16 -1.10
CA LEU A 34 5.07 -29.42 0.26
C LEU A 34 5.44 -28.27 1.20
N LEU A 35 6.70 -27.84 1.22
CA LEU A 35 7.13 -26.70 2.01
C LEU A 35 6.46 -25.40 1.54
N GLY A 36 6.43 -25.17 0.23
CA GLY A 36 5.83 -24.00 -0.38
C GLY A 36 4.31 -23.90 -0.21
N SER A 37 3.62 -25.00 0.09
CA SER A 37 2.20 -24.96 0.44
C SER A 37 1.92 -24.12 1.69
N GLN A 38 2.91 -23.93 2.56
CA GLN A 38 2.81 -23.06 3.74
C GLN A 38 2.54 -21.61 3.34
N TYR A 39 3.04 -21.12 2.20
CA TYR A 39 2.70 -19.77 1.73
C TYR A 39 1.21 -19.60 1.49
N LEU A 40 0.50 -20.66 1.05
CA LEU A 40 -0.94 -20.61 0.82
C LEU A 40 -1.74 -20.60 2.13
N LEU A 41 -1.19 -21.16 3.20
CA LEU A 41 -1.81 -21.16 4.53
C LEU A 41 -1.52 -19.85 5.26
N ILE A 42 -0.33 -19.28 5.02
CA ILE A 42 0.06 -18.00 5.57
C ILE A 42 -0.73 -16.91 4.85
N ALA A 43 -0.63 -16.81 3.52
CA ALA A 43 -1.29 -15.78 2.72
C ALA A 43 -2.83 -15.87 2.72
N ASP A 44 -3.49 -14.75 2.40
CA ASP A 44 -4.95 -14.61 2.44
C ASP A 44 -5.63 -15.65 1.55
N TRP A 45 -6.36 -16.57 2.18
CA TRP A 45 -7.04 -17.64 1.46
C TRP A 45 -8.23 -17.08 0.65
N PRO A 46 -8.28 -17.26 -0.67
CA PRO A 46 -9.33 -16.66 -1.48
C PRO A 46 -10.72 -17.18 -1.10
N ARG A 47 -11.71 -16.28 -1.08
CA ARG A 47 -13.11 -16.64 -0.77
C ARG A 47 -13.81 -17.34 -1.93
N THR A 48 -13.40 -17.08 -3.17
CA THR A 48 -14.04 -17.66 -4.36
C THR A 48 -13.40 -18.99 -4.77
N PHE A 49 -14.19 -19.88 -5.36
CA PHE A 49 -13.69 -21.15 -5.91
C PHE A 49 -12.54 -20.94 -6.90
N MET A 50 -12.70 -20.01 -7.85
CA MET A 50 -11.66 -19.72 -8.85
C MET A 50 -10.37 -19.18 -8.23
N GLY A 51 -10.46 -18.36 -7.18
CA GLY A 51 -9.29 -17.90 -6.44
C GLY A 51 -8.55 -19.05 -5.77
N ARG A 52 -9.27 -19.97 -5.09
CA ARG A 52 -8.68 -21.14 -4.43
C ARG A 52 -8.04 -22.11 -5.43
N PHE A 53 -8.74 -22.37 -6.53
CA PHE A 53 -8.24 -23.21 -7.61
C PHE A 53 -6.94 -22.64 -8.20
N TYR A 54 -6.91 -21.33 -8.45
CA TYR A 54 -5.71 -20.63 -8.90
C TYR A 54 -4.57 -20.71 -7.87
N ALA A 55 -4.83 -20.54 -6.58
CA ALA A 55 -3.82 -20.59 -5.52
C ALA A 55 -3.07 -21.93 -5.54
N ILE A 56 -3.81 -23.04 -5.65
CA ILE A 56 -3.24 -24.40 -5.67
C ILE A 56 -2.45 -24.65 -6.96
N ILE A 57 -3.04 -24.33 -8.12
CA ILE A 57 -2.39 -24.56 -9.42
C ILE A 57 -1.16 -23.68 -9.60
N SER A 58 -1.23 -22.42 -9.17
CA SER A 58 -0.10 -21.50 -9.23
C SER A 58 1.05 -21.97 -8.34
N ALA A 59 0.79 -22.41 -7.11
CA ALA A 59 1.82 -22.97 -6.24
C ALA A 59 2.48 -24.23 -6.82
N ILE A 60 1.67 -25.22 -7.26
CA ILE A 60 2.18 -26.46 -7.86
C ILE A 60 3.03 -26.14 -9.10
N GLY A 61 2.50 -25.33 -10.01
CA GLY A 61 3.19 -24.96 -11.26
C GLY A 61 4.47 -24.16 -11.01
N HIS A 62 4.41 -23.15 -10.15
CA HIS A 62 5.53 -22.25 -9.85
C HIS A 62 6.70 -22.97 -9.17
N PHE A 63 6.44 -23.75 -8.12
CA PHE A 63 7.49 -24.49 -7.43
C PHE A 63 8.08 -25.61 -8.29
N SER A 64 7.25 -26.28 -9.10
CA SER A 64 7.75 -27.24 -10.09
C SER A 64 8.71 -26.59 -11.09
N TYR A 65 8.32 -25.42 -11.62
CA TYR A 65 9.13 -24.63 -12.54
C TYR A 65 10.44 -24.18 -11.88
N LEU A 66 10.39 -23.59 -10.69
CA LEU A 66 11.56 -23.05 -10.00
C LEU A 66 12.62 -24.13 -9.75
N THR A 67 12.20 -25.29 -9.22
CA THR A 67 13.10 -26.42 -8.96
C THR A 67 13.67 -26.99 -10.27
N PHE A 68 12.86 -27.09 -11.32
CA PHE A 68 13.31 -27.60 -12.61
C PHE A 68 14.29 -26.65 -13.32
N VAL A 69 14.04 -25.34 -13.28
CA VAL A 69 14.96 -24.33 -13.84
C VAL A 69 16.27 -24.29 -13.07
N ALA A 70 16.25 -24.41 -11.74
CA ALA A 70 17.47 -24.52 -10.95
C ALA A 70 18.31 -25.75 -11.38
N TYR A 71 17.67 -26.89 -11.64
CA TYR A 71 18.34 -28.05 -12.23
C TYR A 71 18.92 -27.75 -13.62
N LEU A 72 18.14 -27.16 -14.52
CA LEU A 72 18.55 -26.88 -15.90
C LEU A 72 19.72 -25.90 -15.98
N VAL A 73 19.72 -24.86 -15.13
CA VAL A 73 20.76 -23.82 -15.15
C VAL A 73 22.02 -24.26 -14.41
N LEU A 74 21.88 -24.93 -13.26
CA LEU A 74 23.02 -25.28 -12.41
C LEU A 74 23.53 -26.69 -12.70
N LEU A 75 22.68 -27.71 -12.51
CA LEU A 75 23.13 -29.11 -12.47
C LEU A 75 23.28 -29.74 -13.86
N PHE A 76 22.41 -29.41 -14.81
CA PHE A 76 22.44 -29.98 -16.15
C PHE A 76 23.73 -29.65 -16.92
N PRO A 77 24.23 -28.40 -16.98
CA PRO A 77 25.48 -28.10 -17.67
C PRO A 77 26.68 -28.75 -16.97
N LEU A 78 26.69 -28.73 -15.63
CA LEU A 78 27.71 -29.36 -14.79
C LEU A 78 27.86 -30.86 -15.10
N SER A 79 26.78 -31.55 -15.50
CA SER A 79 26.81 -32.98 -15.85
C SER A 79 27.67 -33.31 -17.08
N PHE A 80 27.91 -32.34 -17.96
CA PHE A 80 28.79 -32.50 -19.13
C PHE A 80 30.27 -32.24 -18.79
N PHE A 81 30.55 -31.40 -17.80
CA PHE A 81 31.92 -31.07 -17.39
C PHE A 81 32.46 -32.08 -16.36
N ILE A 82 31.66 -32.47 -15.36
CA ILE A 82 32.08 -33.36 -14.28
C ILE A 82 31.64 -34.79 -14.58
N HIS A 83 32.60 -35.60 -15.00
CA HIS A 83 32.36 -36.99 -15.40
C HIS A 83 32.21 -37.98 -14.21
N SER A 84 32.42 -37.50 -12.98
CA SER A 84 32.26 -38.31 -11.76
C SER A 84 30.85 -38.21 -11.21
N SER A 85 30.10 -39.32 -11.26
CA SER A 85 28.73 -39.38 -10.71
C SER A 85 28.68 -39.11 -9.21
N ARG A 86 29.74 -39.44 -8.45
CA ARG A 86 29.82 -39.13 -7.01
C ARG A 86 29.84 -37.62 -6.78
N TRP A 87 30.71 -36.90 -7.48
CA TRP A 87 30.81 -35.45 -7.34
C TRP A 87 29.55 -34.72 -7.81
N GLN A 88 28.97 -35.15 -8.93
CA GLN A 88 27.68 -34.64 -9.40
C GLN A 88 26.58 -34.77 -8.35
N ARG A 89 26.49 -35.94 -7.71
CA ARG A 89 25.50 -36.19 -6.66
C ARG A 89 25.75 -35.36 -5.40
N ILE A 90 27.01 -35.21 -4.97
CA ILE A 90 27.38 -34.36 -3.82
C ILE A 90 26.99 -32.90 -4.10
N ILE A 91 27.37 -32.38 -5.26
CA ILE A 91 27.06 -31.02 -5.69
C ILE A 91 25.54 -30.80 -5.76
N ALA A 92 24.80 -31.73 -6.37
CA ALA A 92 23.33 -31.67 -6.44
C ALA A 92 22.68 -31.65 -5.05
N THR A 93 23.17 -32.49 -4.13
CA THR A 93 22.69 -32.55 -2.74
C THR A 93 22.96 -31.23 -2.01
N ILE A 94 24.15 -30.64 -2.17
CA ILE A 94 24.50 -29.35 -1.57
C ILE A 94 23.59 -28.23 -2.11
N PHE A 95 23.45 -28.13 -3.44
CA PHE A 95 22.59 -27.11 -4.05
C PHE A 95 21.12 -27.25 -3.64
N ALA A 96 20.58 -28.47 -3.61
CA ALA A 96 19.23 -28.75 -3.13
C ALA A 96 19.06 -28.34 -1.66
N THR A 97 20.01 -28.73 -0.81
CA THR A 97 19.99 -28.37 0.62
C THR A 97 20.00 -26.85 0.80
N VAL A 98 20.87 -26.12 0.08
CA VAL A 98 20.92 -24.65 0.14
C VAL A 98 19.62 -24.03 -0.35
N GLY A 99 19.07 -24.50 -1.49
CA GLY A 99 17.81 -24.01 -2.04
C GLY A 99 16.62 -24.21 -1.10
N ILE A 100 16.48 -25.41 -0.53
CA ILE A 100 15.43 -25.73 0.45
C ILE A 100 15.63 -24.91 1.74
N SER A 101 16.88 -24.72 2.19
CA SER A 101 17.17 -23.90 3.36
C SER A 101 16.76 -22.44 3.14
N LEU A 102 17.06 -21.88 1.96
CA LEU A 102 16.61 -20.53 1.58
C LEU A 102 15.08 -20.43 1.53
N LEU A 103 14.39 -21.46 1.02
CA LEU A 103 12.93 -21.52 1.03
C LEU A 103 12.37 -21.51 2.45
N ILE A 104 12.93 -22.31 3.38
CA ILE A 104 12.50 -22.35 4.77
C ILE A 104 12.72 -20.98 5.45
N ILE A 105 13.86 -20.32 5.20
CA ILE A 105 14.13 -18.96 5.68
C ILE A 105 13.09 -17.99 5.12
N ASP A 106 12.79 -18.05 3.83
CA ASP A 106 11.81 -17.18 3.19
C ASP A 106 10.39 -17.41 3.75
N ILE A 107 10.00 -18.66 4.03
CA ILE A 107 8.73 -18.98 4.69
C ILE A 107 8.64 -18.31 6.06
N GLU A 108 9.69 -18.41 6.88
CA GLU A 108 9.73 -17.78 8.21
C GLU A 108 9.61 -16.26 8.09
N VAL A 109 10.40 -15.66 7.19
CA VAL A 109 10.34 -14.23 6.90
C VAL A 109 8.95 -13.82 6.41
N PHE A 110 8.34 -14.58 5.52
CA PHE A 110 7.01 -14.29 5.00
C PHE A 110 5.94 -14.42 6.08
N SER A 111 6.05 -15.38 7.00
CA SER A 111 5.14 -15.53 8.14
C SER A 111 5.12 -14.27 9.02
N HIS A 112 6.29 -13.69 9.31
CA HIS A 112 6.41 -12.51 10.17
C HIS A 112 6.17 -11.19 9.46
N PHE A 113 6.70 -11.03 8.24
CA PHE A 113 6.75 -9.74 7.55
C PHE A 113 5.82 -9.64 6.34
N ARG A 114 5.26 -10.76 5.87
CA ARG A 114 4.42 -10.83 4.66
C ARG A 114 5.12 -10.21 3.45
N MET A 115 6.43 -10.41 3.41
CA MET A 115 7.36 -9.99 2.37
C MET A 115 8.34 -11.14 2.15
N HIS A 116 8.77 -11.33 0.90
CA HIS A 116 9.78 -12.33 0.58
C HIS A 116 11.18 -11.79 0.82
N LEU A 117 12.12 -12.70 1.04
CA LEU A 117 13.52 -12.43 1.30
C LEU A 117 14.14 -11.60 0.17
N ASN A 118 14.81 -10.53 0.58
CA ASN A 118 15.68 -9.75 -0.27
C ASN A 118 16.89 -9.28 0.55
N LEU A 119 17.80 -8.54 -0.08
CA LEU A 119 19.03 -8.10 0.60
C LEU A 119 18.76 -7.22 1.83
N SER A 120 17.75 -6.34 1.78
CA SER A 120 17.39 -5.47 2.91
C SER A 120 16.84 -6.29 4.07
N ILE A 121 15.90 -7.20 3.79
CA ILE A 121 15.31 -8.07 4.81
C ILE A 121 16.35 -9.05 5.37
N TRP A 122 17.25 -9.59 4.54
CA TRP A 122 18.35 -10.43 5.02
C TRP A 122 19.26 -9.68 5.99
N GLN A 123 19.62 -8.42 5.69
CA GLN A 123 20.43 -7.61 6.60
C GLN A 123 19.71 -7.35 7.91
N LEU A 124 18.40 -7.07 7.87
CA LEU A 124 17.59 -6.90 9.07
C LEU A 124 17.56 -8.17 9.92
N PHE A 125 17.30 -9.31 9.28
CA PHE A 125 17.15 -10.60 9.92
C PHE A 125 18.47 -11.15 10.49
N SER A 126 19.59 -10.90 9.83
CA SER A 126 20.92 -11.35 10.27
C SER A 126 21.60 -10.43 11.30
N SER A 127 21.25 -9.14 11.33
CA SER A 127 21.92 -8.14 12.19
C SER A 127 21.56 -8.23 13.67
N GLN A 128 20.40 -8.79 14.00
CA GLN A 128 20.01 -9.04 15.38
C GLN A 128 20.15 -10.54 15.67
N LYS A 129 20.61 -10.91 16.87
CA LYS A 129 20.66 -12.31 17.35
C LYS A 129 19.23 -12.81 17.59
N VAL A 130 18.47 -12.96 16.51
CA VAL A 130 17.06 -13.29 16.54
C VAL A 130 16.90 -14.78 16.81
N SER A 131 16.16 -15.12 17.86
CA SER A 131 15.89 -16.51 18.27
C SER A 131 15.25 -17.37 17.17
N TYR A 132 14.46 -16.76 16.27
CA TYR A 132 13.71 -17.46 15.21
C TYR A 132 14.59 -18.22 14.22
N LEU A 133 15.84 -17.79 13.99
CA LEU A 133 16.77 -18.50 13.12
C LEU A 133 17.23 -19.86 13.68
N SER A 134 17.13 -20.06 15.00
CA SER A 134 17.58 -21.29 15.64
C SER A 134 16.86 -22.53 15.10
N THR A 135 15.55 -22.45 14.89
CA THR A 135 14.73 -23.53 14.31
C THR A 135 15.18 -23.89 12.91
N VAL A 136 15.52 -22.89 12.08
CA VAL A 136 16.02 -23.11 10.73
C VAL A 136 17.37 -23.82 10.77
N PHE A 137 18.30 -23.35 11.61
CA PHE A 137 19.62 -23.99 11.74
C PHE A 137 19.53 -25.44 12.24
N ILE A 138 18.53 -25.76 13.07
CA ILE A 138 18.23 -27.13 13.49
C ILE A 138 17.69 -27.96 12.33
N ALA A 139 16.89 -27.39 11.41
CA ALA A 139 16.31 -28.10 10.27
C ALA A 139 17.33 -28.46 9.18
N ILE A 140 18.37 -27.63 8.95
CA ILE A 140 19.34 -27.80 7.86
C ILE A 140 20.02 -29.18 7.85
N PRO A 141 20.56 -29.72 8.98
CA PRO A 141 21.13 -31.06 9.01
C PRO A 141 20.14 -32.16 8.61
N PHE A 142 18.86 -32.04 8.97
CA PHE A 142 17.83 -33.01 8.59
C PHE A 142 17.50 -32.94 7.10
N VAL A 143 17.40 -31.73 6.53
CA VAL A 143 17.25 -31.53 5.08
C VAL A 143 18.44 -32.18 4.35
N LEU A 144 19.67 -31.87 4.78
CA LEU A 144 20.87 -32.45 4.19
C LEU A 144 20.85 -33.99 4.28
N LEU A 145 20.47 -34.55 5.43
CA LEU A 145 20.35 -35.99 5.61
C LEU A 145 19.34 -36.61 4.64
N ILE A 146 18.16 -36.02 4.50
CA ILE A 146 17.11 -36.48 3.56
C ILE A 146 17.63 -36.44 2.12
N GLU A 147 18.28 -35.35 1.71
CA GLU A 147 18.86 -35.23 0.36
C GLU A 147 19.95 -36.27 0.11
N ILE A 148 20.84 -36.54 1.09
CA ILE A 148 21.88 -37.57 0.98
C ILE A 148 21.26 -38.95 0.84
N LEU A 149 20.29 -39.29 1.70
CA LEU A 149 19.61 -40.58 1.69
C LEU A 149 18.89 -40.81 0.36
N PHE A 150 18.13 -39.82 -0.11
CA PHE A 150 17.43 -39.90 -1.39
C PHE A 150 18.42 -39.98 -2.56
N SER A 151 19.49 -39.20 -2.53
CA SER A 151 20.55 -39.22 -3.54
C SER A 151 21.21 -40.60 -3.66
N LEU A 152 21.53 -41.24 -2.53
CA LEU A 152 22.11 -42.58 -2.50
C LEU A 152 21.12 -43.64 -2.98
N TRP A 153 19.88 -43.57 -2.49
CA TRP A 153 18.82 -44.52 -2.85
C TRP A 153 18.49 -44.46 -4.34
N SER A 154 18.25 -43.26 -4.88
CA SER A 154 17.88 -43.05 -6.28
C SER A 154 19.00 -43.48 -7.24
N TRP A 155 20.26 -43.31 -6.86
CA TRP A 155 21.40 -43.84 -7.64
C TRP A 155 21.43 -45.37 -7.62
N LYS A 156 21.29 -45.99 -6.43
CA LYS A 156 21.28 -47.46 -6.30
C LYS A 156 20.10 -48.09 -7.04
N LYS A 157 18.97 -47.39 -7.15
CA LYS A 157 17.74 -47.86 -7.81
C LYS A 157 17.52 -47.27 -9.20
N LEU A 158 18.50 -46.58 -9.78
CA LEU A 158 18.37 -45.85 -11.05
C LEU A 158 17.82 -46.73 -12.20
N ARG A 159 18.30 -47.97 -12.32
CA ARG A 159 17.82 -48.91 -13.34
C ARG A 159 16.33 -49.24 -13.19
N SER A 160 15.85 -49.38 -11.94
CA SER A 160 14.43 -49.64 -11.66
C SER A 160 13.57 -48.40 -11.94
N LEU A 161 14.06 -47.22 -11.55
CA LEU A 161 13.38 -45.96 -11.80
C LEU A 161 13.25 -45.69 -13.31
N ASN A 162 14.31 -45.88 -14.08
CA ASN A 162 14.28 -45.69 -15.53
C ASN A 162 13.30 -46.62 -16.25
N LYS A 163 13.12 -47.86 -15.79
CA LYS A 163 12.08 -48.77 -16.30
C LYS A 163 10.65 -48.25 -16.04
N ARG A 164 10.47 -47.47 -14.98
CA ARG A 164 9.17 -46.91 -14.53
C ARG A 164 8.97 -45.46 -14.95
N LYS A 165 9.79 -44.93 -15.86
CA LYS A 165 9.70 -43.54 -16.34
C LYS A 165 8.33 -43.21 -16.95
N CYS A 166 7.61 -44.20 -17.48
CA CYS A 166 6.24 -44.03 -17.98
C CYS A 166 5.27 -43.50 -16.91
N TYR A 167 5.43 -43.89 -15.64
CA TYR A 167 4.59 -43.40 -14.55
C TYR A 167 4.91 -41.97 -14.11
N ALA A 168 6.16 -41.52 -14.30
CA ALA A 168 6.55 -40.15 -14.02
C ALA A 168 6.12 -39.16 -15.11
N LYS A 169 5.95 -39.62 -16.36
CA LYS A 169 5.57 -38.75 -17.49
C LYS A 169 4.24 -38.00 -17.25
N PRO A 170 3.12 -38.64 -16.85
CA PRO A 170 1.88 -37.93 -16.56
C PRO A 170 2.02 -36.88 -15.46
N VAL A 171 2.80 -37.17 -14.42
CA VAL A 171 3.06 -36.24 -13.31
C VAL A 171 3.81 -34.99 -13.81
N VAL A 172 4.84 -35.17 -14.63
CA VAL A 172 5.59 -34.05 -15.22
C VAL A 172 4.70 -33.23 -16.17
N ILE A 173 3.87 -33.89 -16.99
CA ILE A 173 2.90 -33.21 -17.86
C ILE A 173 1.92 -32.38 -17.02
N PHE A 174 1.42 -32.94 -15.91
CA PHE A 174 0.55 -32.22 -14.98
C PHE A 174 1.22 -30.97 -14.40
N PHE A 175 2.49 -31.03 -13.99
CA PHE A 175 3.22 -29.85 -13.54
C PHE A 175 3.38 -28.78 -14.62
N ILE A 176 3.69 -29.19 -15.85
CA ILE A 176 3.78 -28.26 -17.00
C ILE A 176 2.42 -27.61 -17.27
N ILE A 177 1.35 -28.39 -17.26
CA ILE A 177 -0.02 -27.87 -17.43
C ILE A 177 -0.35 -26.89 -16.31
N CYS A 178 -0.03 -27.20 -15.04
CA CYS A 178 -0.27 -26.29 -13.93
C CYS A 178 0.47 -24.95 -14.10
N PHE A 179 1.75 -25.02 -14.50
CA PHE A 179 2.55 -23.81 -14.75
C PHE A 179 1.98 -22.97 -15.90
N VAL A 180 1.68 -23.57 -17.05
CA VAL A 180 1.11 -22.84 -18.19
C VAL A 180 -0.28 -22.28 -17.85
N ALA A 181 -1.13 -23.09 -17.23
CA ALA A 181 -2.48 -22.69 -16.83
C ALA A 181 -2.45 -21.55 -15.83
N SER A 182 -1.55 -21.54 -14.84
CA SER A 182 -1.47 -20.44 -13.87
C SER A 182 -1.14 -19.11 -14.55
N HIS A 183 -0.22 -19.08 -15.50
CA HIS A 183 0.10 -17.86 -16.24
C HIS A 183 -1.05 -17.39 -17.15
N LEU A 184 -1.75 -18.31 -17.82
CA LEU A 184 -2.89 -17.98 -18.67
C LEU A 184 -4.09 -17.47 -17.84
N ILE A 185 -4.42 -18.14 -16.75
CA ILE A 185 -5.49 -17.75 -15.83
C ILE A 185 -5.17 -16.38 -15.23
N HIS A 186 -3.93 -16.14 -14.80
CA HIS A 186 -3.54 -14.84 -14.27
C HIS A 186 -3.63 -13.74 -15.33
N SER A 187 -3.19 -14.01 -16.57
CA SER A 187 -3.29 -13.02 -17.65
C SER A 187 -4.75 -12.64 -17.95
N TRP A 188 -5.68 -13.61 -17.90
CA TRP A 188 -7.11 -13.34 -18.02
C TRP A 188 -7.64 -12.54 -16.82
N ALA A 189 -7.23 -12.90 -15.60
CA ALA A 189 -7.66 -12.23 -14.37
C ALA A 189 -7.18 -10.77 -14.31
N ASP A 190 -5.94 -10.51 -14.73
CA ASP A 190 -5.36 -9.16 -14.84
C ASP A 190 -6.16 -8.29 -15.81
N ALA A 191 -6.47 -8.81 -17.00
CA ALA A 191 -7.24 -8.10 -18.00
C ALA A 191 -8.67 -7.75 -17.55
N ASN A 192 -9.29 -8.61 -16.72
CA ASN A 192 -10.65 -8.44 -16.25
C ASN A 192 -10.76 -7.84 -14.85
N PHE A 193 -9.64 -7.52 -14.18
CA PHE A 193 -9.58 -7.07 -12.78
C PHE A 193 -10.21 -8.08 -11.81
N TYR A 194 -10.06 -9.39 -12.08
CA TYR A 194 -10.59 -10.44 -11.22
C TYR A 194 -9.73 -10.61 -9.95
N ARG A 195 -10.06 -9.79 -8.95
CA ARG A 195 -9.27 -9.63 -7.71
C ARG A 195 -8.91 -10.91 -6.97
N PRO A 196 -9.81 -11.91 -6.82
CA PRO A 196 -9.49 -13.11 -6.07
C PRO A 196 -8.26 -13.87 -6.59
N ILE A 197 -7.83 -13.60 -7.83
CA ILE A 197 -6.62 -14.15 -8.44
C ILE A 197 -5.48 -13.13 -8.43
N THR A 198 -5.72 -11.89 -8.87
CA THR A 198 -4.66 -10.88 -9.02
C THR A 198 -4.04 -10.46 -7.67
N MET A 199 -4.81 -10.47 -6.58
CA MET A 199 -4.28 -10.14 -5.24
C MET A 199 -3.22 -11.15 -4.75
N GLN A 200 -3.19 -12.36 -5.29
CA GLN A 200 -2.25 -13.43 -4.91
C GLN A 200 -0.87 -13.28 -5.56
N ARG A 201 -0.66 -12.23 -6.37
CA ARG A 201 0.57 -12.02 -7.15
C ARG A 201 1.84 -12.06 -6.30
N SER A 202 1.76 -11.60 -5.06
CA SER A 202 2.90 -11.48 -4.12
C SER A 202 2.90 -12.56 -3.03
N SER A 203 2.13 -13.64 -3.20
CA SER A 203 2.04 -14.71 -2.19
C SER A 203 3.18 -15.73 -2.28
N LEU A 204 3.82 -15.87 -3.46
CA LEU A 204 4.86 -16.87 -3.72
C LEU A 204 6.22 -16.20 -4.01
N PRO A 205 7.33 -16.73 -3.47
CA PRO A 205 8.65 -16.14 -3.67
C PRO A 205 9.08 -16.24 -5.13
N LEU A 206 9.74 -15.20 -5.65
CA LEU A 206 10.20 -15.12 -7.04
C LEU A 206 9.09 -15.33 -8.09
N SER A 207 7.82 -15.10 -7.73
CA SER A 207 6.70 -15.23 -8.65
C SER A 207 6.46 -13.94 -9.44
N TYR A 208 6.41 -14.08 -10.76
CA TYR A 208 6.05 -13.00 -11.68
C TYR A 208 4.99 -13.52 -12.66
N PRO A 209 3.72 -13.64 -12.23
CA PRO A 209 2.64 -14.09 -13.08
C PRO A 209 2.50 -13.23 -14.34
N LEU A 210 2.08 -13.86 -15.45
CA LEU A 210 2.05 -13.21 -16.77
C LEU A 210 0.96 -12.13 -16.82
N THR A 211 1.30 -10.99 -17.42
CA THR A 211 0.34 -9.93 -17.79
C THR A 211 0.50 -9.63 -19.28
N ALA A 212 -0.51 -9.96 -20.09
CA ALA A 212 -0.45 -9.81 -21.55
C ALA A 212 -1.07 -8.49 -22.04
N ARG A 213 -0.97 -7.40 -21.27
CA ARG A 213 -1.69 -6.13 -21.51
C ARG A 213 -1.48 -5.56 -22.92
N HIS A 214 -0.22 -5.33 -23.30
CA HIS A 214 0.13 -4.82 -24.63
C HIS A 214 -0.31 -5.76 -25.76
N PHE A 215 -0.29 -7.08 -25.52
CA PHE A 215 -0.77 -8.06 -26.49
C PHE A 215 -2.29 -7.94 -26.64
N LEU A 216 -3.03 -7.89 -25.54
CA LEU A 216 -4.50 -7.76 -25.54
C LEU A 216 -4.96 -6.43 -26.14
N GLU A 217 -4.27 -5.33 -25.85
CA GLU A 217 -4.50 -4.02 -26.47
C GLU A 217 -4.25 -4.06 -27.98
N ARG A 218 -3.12 -4.63 -28.43
CA ARG A 218 -2.77 -4.72 -29.85
C ARG A 218 -3.78 -5.52 -30.67
N TYR A 219 -4.37 -6.57 -30.10
CA TYR A 219 -5.37 -7.41 -30.78
C TYR A 219 -6.82 -6.93 -30.53
N GLY A 220 -7.03 -5.78 -29.90
CA GLY A 220 -8.34 -5.17 -29.72
C GLY A 220 -9.21 -5.79 -28.61
N PHE A 221 -8.64 -6.61 -27.73
CA PHE A 221 -9.34 -7.14 -26.55
C PHE A 221 -9.47 -6.11 -25.42
N ILE A 222 -8.62 -5.09 -25.40
CA ILE A 222 -8.65 -3.96 -24.46
C ILE A 222 -8.52 -2.67 -25.26
N LYS A 223 -9.29 -1.64 -24.90
CA LYS A 223 -9.15 -0.30 -25.50
C LYS A 223 -7.75 0.26 -25.24
N GLU A 224 -7.23 1.05 -26.17
CA GLU A 224 -5.98 1.78 -25.96
C GLU A 224 -6.08 2.65 -24.68
N ASN A 225 -5.08 2.55 -23.81
CA ASN A 225 -5.07 3.13 -22.46
C ASN A 225 -6.20 2.66 -21.50
N GLY A 226 -7.13 1.81 -21.95
CA GLY A 226 -8.28 1.39 -21.16
C GLY A 226 -7.91 0.69 -19.85
N TYR A 227 -6.81 -0.07 -19.83
CA TYR A 227 -6.30 -0.64 -18.58
C TYR A 227 -5.84 0.47 -17.60
N ARG A 228 -5.12 1.48 -18.09
CA ARG A 228 -4.61 2.59 -17.25
C ARG A 228 -5.75 3.43 -16.69
N ASP A 229 -6.73 3.75 -17.53
CA ASP A 229 -7.91 4.52 -17.13
C ASP A 229 -8.70 3.77 -16.06
N ARG A 230 -8.86 2.46 -16.24
CA ARG A 230 -9.52 1.60 -15.26
C ARG A 230 -8.76 1.50 -13.94
N VAL A 231 -7.43 1.39 -13.97
CA VAL A 231 -6.61 1.45 -12.74
C VAL A 231 -6.76 2.80 -12.04
N ALA A 232 -6.83 3.91 -12.78
CA ALA A 232 -7.04 5.21 -12.16
C ALA A 232 -8.42 5.27 -11.47
N GLN A 233 -9.47 4.70 -12.08
CA GLN A 233 -10.85 4.79 -11.58
C GLN A 233 -11.22 3.76 -10.50
N GLU A 234 -10.77 2.51 -10.68
CA GLU A 234 -11.11 1.37 -9.82
C GLU A 234 -9.96 1.00 -8.88
N GLY A 235 -8.76 1.55 -9.08
CA GLY A 235 -7.55 1.26 -8.32
C GLY A 235 -6.77 0.04 -8.82
N ASN A 236 -5.62 -0.20 -8.19
CA ASN A 236 -4.72 -1.28 -8.59
C ASN A 236 -5.32 -2.67 -8.27
N PRO A 237 -5.53 -3.57 -9.24
CA PRO A 237 -6.11 -4.90 -9.00
C PRO A 237 -5.21 -5.84 -8.18
N PHE A 238 -3.94 -5.49 -7.98
CA PHE A 238 -3.00 -6.23 -7.13
C PHE A 238 -3.04 -5.80 -5.66
N ALA A 239 -3.83 -4.79 -5.30
CA ALA A 239 -3.87 -4.31 -3.92
C ALA A 239 -4.50 -5.36 -3.00
N MET A 240 -3.85 -5.57 -1.85
CA MET A 240 -4.29 -6.52 -0.83
C MET A 240 -5.68 -6.18 -0.31
N ALA A 241 -6.40 -7.20 0.16
CA ALA A 241 -7.69 -7.00 0.79
C ALA A 241 -7.54 -6.21 2.10
N ILE A 242 -8.55 -5.41 2.42
CA ILE A 242 -8.60 -4.59 3.64
C ILE A 242 -9.86 -4.88 4.44
N GLU A 243 -9.70 -4.97 5.75
CA GLU A 243 -10.77 -4.96 6.74
C GLU A 243 -10.77 -3.60 7.43
N TYR A 244 -11.75 -2.77 7.06
CA TYR A 244 -11.90 -1.42 7.58
C TYR A 244 -13.40 -1.10 7.72
N PRO A 245 -13.86 -0.68 8.91
CA PRO A 245 -13.15 -0.75 10.20
C PRO A 245 -12.97 -2.23 10.66
N LEU A 246 -12.06 -2.47 11.60
CA LEU A 246 -11.83 -3.80 12.20
C LEU A 246 -12.99 -4.26 13.11
N GLY A 247 -13.85 -3.33 13.52
CA GLY A 247 -14.96 -3.59 14.43
C GLY A 247 -16.12 -2.65 14.18
N ARG A 248 -17.31 -3.02 14.69
CA ARG A 248 -18.48 -2.15 14.63
C ARG A 248 -18.27 -0.94 15.51
N LEU A 249 -18.57 0.24 14.98
CA LEU A 249 -18.51 1.48 15.74
C LEU A 249 -19.62 1.56 16.78
N VAL A 250 -19.23 1.97 17.97
CA VAL A 250 -20.05 2.27 19.15
C VAL A 250 -19.83 3.72 19.54
N TYR A 251 -20.90 4.36 20.00
CA TYR A 251 -20.96 5.77 20.33
C TYR A 251 -21.68 5.94 21.67
N ASP A 252 -21.30 6.94 22.44
CA ASP A 252 -22.07 7.33 23.62
C ASP A 252 -23.40 7.98 23.23
N LYS A 253 -24.43 7.80 24.06
CA LYS A 253 -25.73 8.42 23.84
C LYS A 253 -25.68 9.89 24.26
N GLN A 254 -25.79 10.77 23.25
CA GLN A 254 -26.09 12.22 23.30
C GLN A 254 -25.10 13.12 24.06
N PRO A 255 -24.54 14.12 23.34
CA PRO A 255 -24.87 15.51 23.65
C PRO A 255 -25.13 16.36 22.37
N ILE A 256 -25.20 17.69 22.54
CA ILE A 256 -25.44 18.71 21.51
C ILE A 256 -24.58 18.44 20.27
N LYS A 257 -25.25 18.39 19.11
CA LYS A 257 -24.60 18.15 17.82
C LYS A 257 -24.14 19.47 17.23
N ASN A 258 -22.87 19.79 17.39
CA ASN A 258 -22.26 20.92 16.69
C ASN A 258 -22.37 20.67 15.18
N ASN A 259 -22.60 21.74 14.43
CA ASN A 259 -22.40 21.74 13.00
C ASN A 259 -20.89 21.56 12.71
N VAL A 260 -20.56 21.01 11.56
CA VAL A 260 -19.17 20.86 11.10
C VAL A 260 -19.03 21.50 9.73
N LEU A 261 -18.06 22.39 9.61
CA LEU A 261 -17.63 22.97 8.35
C LEU A 261 -16.16 22.63 8.12
N MET A 262 -15.88 21.80 7.12
CA MET A 262 -14.53 21.50 6.67
C MET A 262 -14.22 22.30 5.41
N ILE A 263 -13.17 23.12 5.46
CA ILE A 263 -12.62 23.85 4.31
C ILE A 263 -11.27 23.24 3.97
N VAL A 264 -11.19 22.61 2.80
CA VAL A 264 -9.97 21.96 2.29
C VAL A 264 -9.48 22.75 1.08
N ILE A 265 -8.25 23.25 1.15
CA ILE A 265 -7.68 24.13 0.13
C ILE A 265 -6.54 23.41 -0.59
N ASP A 266 -6.75 23.08 -1.86
CA ASP A 266 -5.71 22.51 -2.72
C ASP A 266 -4.64 23.56 -3.04
N GLY A 267 -3.37 23.17 -2.88
CA GLY A 267 -2.22 24.03 -3.16
C GLY A 267 -1.88 25.08 -2.11
N TRP A 268 -2.33 24.87 -0.87
CA TRP A 268 -2.14 25.78 0.24
C TRP A 268 -0.91 25.47 1.09
N ASN A 269 -0.26 26.54 1.60
CA ASN A 269 0.91 26.43 2.46
C ASN A 269 1.03 27.60 3.43
N THR A 270 1.93 27.45 4.42
CA THR A 270 2.13 28.44 5.50
C THR A 270 2.61 29.80 4.98
N ASN A 271 3.38 29.82 3.87
CA ASN A 271 3.88 31.06 3.28
C ASN A 271 2.73 31.89 2.67
N LEU A 272 1.78 31.24 2.00
CA LEU A 272 0.58 31.90 1.47
C LEU A 272 -0.30 32.43 2.59
N LEU A 273 -0.56 31.63 3.63
CA LEU A 273 -1.34 32.07 4.81
C LEU A 273 -0.75 33.35 5.42
N THR A 274 0.54 33.33 5.76
CA THR A 274 1.19 34.42 6.49
C THR A 274 1.41 35.70 5.66
N LYS A 275 1.71 35.58 4.36
CA LYS A 275 2.07 36.75 3.52
C LYS A 275 0.96 37.26 2.62
N HIS A 276 -0.04 36.42 2.31
CA HIS A 276 -1.02 36.72 1.26
C HIS A 276 -2.48 36.51 1.68
N MET A 277 -2.74 36.00 2.90
CA MET A 277 -4.10 35.79 3.43
C MET A 277 -4.24 36.44 4.83
N PRO A 278 -4.16 37.78 4.93
CA PRO A 278 -4.13 38.47 6.22
C PRO A 278 -5.39 38.25 7.08
N ARG A 279 -6.56 38.08 6.47
CA ARG A 279 -7.82 37.90 7.22
C ARG A 279 -7.91 36.51 7.81
N LEU A 280 -7.58 35.48 7.03
CA LEU A 280 -7.48 34.12 7.50
C LEU A 280 -6.34 33.95 8.53
N ASN A 281 -5.25 34.70 8.38
CA ASN A 281 -4.18 34.72 9.37
C ASN A 281 -4.61 35.38 10.70
N ALA A 282 -5.44 36.42 10.67
CA ALA A 282 -6.06 36.98 11.88
C ALA A 282 -7.05 35.98 12.50
N PHE A 283 -7.91 35.35 11.69
CA PHE A 283 -8.78 34.27 12.15
C PHE A 283 -8.02 33.12 12.81
N ALA A 284 -6.84 32.79 12.29
CA ALA A 284 -5.95 31.80 12.88
C ALA A 284 -5.47 32.22 14.27
N GLN A 285 -5.11 33.49 14.48
CA GLN A 285 -4.65 34.00 15.79
C GLN A 285 -5.75 33.96 16.86
N ASP A 286 -7.01 34.12 16.47
CA ASP A 286 -8.16 34.08 17.37
C ASP A 286 -8.67 32.67 17.67
N ASN A 287 -8.09 31.64 17.06
CA ASN A 287 -8.55 30.24 17.15
C ASN A 287 -7.38 29.27 17.39
N ILE A 288 -7.65 27.97 17.33
CA ILE A 288 -6.63 26.94 17.55
C ILE A 288 -5.81 26.75 16.26
N THR A 289 -4.50 26.87 16.36
CA THR A 289 -3.58 26.72 15.22
C THR A 289 -2.54 25.65 15.47
N PHE A 290 -2.33 24.80 14.48
CA PHE A 290 -1.34 23.72 14.53
C PHE A 290 -0.13 24.12 13.69
N THR A 291 0.93 24.54 14.37
CA THR A 291 2.12 25.08 13.72
C THR A 291 2.97 24.00 13.07
N ASN A 292 2.80 22.73 13.44
CA ASN A 292 3.51 21.56 12.91
C ASN A 292 2.54 20.48 12.43
N HIS A 293 1.63 20.87 11.53
CA HIS A 293 0.71 19.95 10.85
C HIS A 293 1.25 19.54 9.47
N TYR A 294 1.10 18.26 9.13
CA TYR A 294 1.66 17.67 7.92
C TYR A 294 0.63 16.89 7.12
N GLY A 295 0.66 17.09 5.81
CA GLY A 295 0.08 16.20 4.82
C GLY A 295 0.63 14.78 4.93
N ALA A 296 -0.23 13.80 4.68
CA ALA A 296 0.16 12.41 4.57
C ALA A 296 0.84 12.10 3.22
N SER A 297 0.75 12.98 2.23
CA SER A 297 1.39 12.79 0.93
C SER A 297 1.74 14.12 0.26
N ASN A 298 2.57 14.06 -0.78
CA ASN A 298 2.77 15.18 -1.71
C ASN A 298 1.71 15.21 -2.82
N GLN A 299 0.80 14.24 -2.85
CA GLN A 299 -0.33 14.16 -3.79
C GLN A 299 -1.63 14.53 -3.06
N SER A 300 -2.42 15.45 -3.61
CA SER A 300 -3.63 15.94 -2.94
C SER A 300 -4.66 14.82 -2.69
N TYR A 301 -4.94 13.96 -3.66
CA TYR A 301 -5.93 12.88 -3.48
C TYR A 301 -5.57 11.89 -2.35
N LEU A 302 -4.28 11.70 -2.05
CA LEU A 302 -3.82 10.87 -0.92
C LEU A 302 -3.89 11.61 0.43
N ASN A 303 -3.74 12.94 0.43
CA ASN A 303 -4.04 13.75 1.61
C ASN A 303 -5.53 13.71 1.93
N ASP A 304 -6.38 13.88 0.92
CA ASP A 304 -7.83 13.76 1.07
C ASP A 304 -8.23 12.38 1.59
N PHE A 305 -7.64 11.33 1.02
CA PHE A 305 -7.80 9.97 1.53
C PHE A 305 -7.50 9.90 3.04
N SER A 306 -6.34 10.40 3.44
CA SER A 306 -5.89 10.35 4.84
C SER A 306 -6.76 11.22 5.75
N LEU A 307 -7.20 12.38 5.27
CA LEU A 307 -8.08 13.32 5.95
C LEU A 307 -9.47 12.73 6.23
N PHE A 308 -10.03 11.96 5.30
CA PHE A 308 -11.39 11.44 5.45
C PHE A 308 -11.47 9.99 5.93
N TYR A 309 -10.44 9.16 5.71
CA TYR A 309 -10.40 7.79 6.23
C TYR A 309 -9.65 7.69 7.56
N GLY A 310 -8.78 8.65 7.88
CA GLY A 310 -7.89 8.52 9.03
C GLY A 310 -6.88 7.38 8.86
N LEU A 311 -6.56 6.99 7.63
CA LEU A 311 -5.62 5.92 7.26
C LEU A 311 -4.45 6.48 6.47
N ASP A 312 -3.31 5.81 6.52
CA ASP A 312 -2.11 6.17 5.77
C ASP A 312 -2.25 5.85 4.28
N PRO A 313 -1.56 6.57 3.37
CA PRO A 313 -1.76 6.47 1.92
C PRO A 313 -1.59 5.08 1.29
N ASN A 314 -0.84 4.18 1.93
CA ASN A 314 -0.61 2.83 1.45
C ASN A 314 -1.90 1.99 1.36
N TYR A 315 -2.96 2.36 2.08
CA TYR A 315 -4.27 1.71 2.02
C TYR A 315 -5.17 2.21 0.88
N TYR A 316 -4.79 3.29 0.18
CA TYR A 316 -5.61 3.94 -0.84
C TYR A 316 -6.17 2.95 -1.88
N ASN A 317 -5.27 2.18 -2.51
CA ASN A 317 -5.68 1.21 -3.52
C ASN A 317 -6.56 0.09 -2.95
N SER A 318 -6.31 -0.36 -1.72
CA SER A 318 -7.14 -1.39 -1.09
C SER A 318 -8.56 -0.91 -0.81
N ILE A 319 -8.71 0.35 -0.38
CA ILE A 319 -10.02 0.98 -0.18
C ILE A 319 -10.75 1.21 -1.50
N LEU A 320 -10.04 1.78 -2.49
CA LEU A 320 -10.64 2.15 -3.77
C LEU A 320 -11.26 0.94 -4.46
N VAL A 321 -10.51 -0.17 -4.52
CA VAL A 321 -10.99 -1.35 -5.22
C VAL A 321 -11.88 -2.23 -4.33
N GLY A 322 -11.82 -2.06 -3.02
CA GLY A 322 -12.78 -2.63 -2.09
C GLY A 322 -14.12 -1.89 -2.07
N HIS A 323 -14.22 -0.74 -2.75
CA HIS A 323 -15.36 0.20 -2.70
C HIS A 323 -15.82 0.48 -1.26
N LYS A 324 -14.85 0.57 -0.33
CA LYS A 324 -15.13 0.74 1.10
C LYS A 324 -15.49 2.20 1.38
N PRO A 325 -16.64 2.52 1.98
CA PRO A 325 -16.95 3.88 2.38
C PRO A 325 -16.07 4.31 3.56
N SER A 326 -15.90 5.63 3.74
CA SER A 326 -15.26 6.14 4.95
C SER A 326 -16.21 6.02 6.13
N VAL A 327 -15.69 5.55 7.26
CA VAL A 327 -16.49 5.47 8.48
C VAL A 327 -16.96 6.83 8.95
N LEU A 328 -16.23 7.93 8.66
CA LEU A 328 -16.67 9.29 8.99
C LEU A 328 -18.05 9.56 8.40
N PHE A 329 -18.25 9.28 7.12
CA PHE A 329 -19.52 9.50 6.45
C PHE A 329 -20.60 8.50 6.88
N GLU A 330 -20.23 7.27 7.25
CA GLU A 330 -21.17 6.36 7.90
C GLU A 330 -21.69 6.94 9.22
N VAL A 331 -20.82 7.56 10.03
CA VAL A 331 -21.21 8.20 11.29
C VAL A 331 -22.09 9.43 11.04
N VAL A 332 -21.69 10.31 10.13
CA VAL A 332 -22.48 11.49 9.71
C VAL A 332 -23.90 11.07 9.32
N THR A 333 -24.03 10.01 8.51
CA THR A 333 -25.32 9.47 8.08
C THR A 333 -26.10 8.84 9.24
N LYS A 334 -25.47 7.96 10.04
CA LYS A 334 -26.12 7.30 11.19
C LYS A 334 -26.60 8.29 12.25
N GLN A 335 -25.84 9.37 12.47
CA GLN A 335 -26.20 10.44 13.39
C GLN A 335 -27.10 11.50 12.75
N ARG A 336 -27.58 11.29 11.51
CA ARG A 336 -28.58 12.13 10.82
C ARG A 336 -28.14 13.58 10.65
N TYR A 337 -26.90 13.80 10.23
CA TYR A 337 -26.46 15.11 9.77
C TYR A 337 -26.93 15.37 8.34
N ASN A 338 -27.27 16.62 8.03
CA ASN A 338 -27.50 17.04 6.65
C ASN A 338 -26.15 17.35 5.99
N LEU A 339 -25.86 16.64 4.90
CA LEU A 339 -24.57 16.68 4.23
C LEU A 339 -24.56 17.71 3.08
N GLY A 340 -23.64 18.66 3.14
CA GLY A 340 -23.38 19.65 2.08
C GLY A 340 -22.00 19.45 1.45
N LEU A 341 -21.93 19.26 0.13
CA LEU A 341 -20.68 18.98 -0.58
C LEU A 341 -20.46 20.00 -1.71
N PHE A 342 -19.39 20.78 -1.61
CA PHE A 342 -19.09 21.85 -2.55
C PHE A 342 -17.63 21.78 -2.96
N SER A 343 -17.34 21.61 -4.25
CA SER A 343 -15.96 21.43 -4.74
C SER A 343 -15.70 22.19 -6.05
N ALA A 344 -14.47 22.68 -6.19
CA ALA A 344 -14.00 23.38 -7.37
C ALA A 344 -13.88 22.48 -8.60
N ASP A 345 -13.65 21.18 -8.41
CA ASP A 345 -13.58 20.20 -9.49
C ASP A 345 -14.83 19.31 -9.58
N GLY A 346 -15.78 19.48 -8.65
CA GLY A 346 -16.99 18.65 -8.57
C GLY A 346 -16.73 17.22 -8.09
N PHE A 347 -15.71 17.03 -7.25
CA PHE A 347 -15.28 15.73 -6.73
C PHE A 347 -14.95 14.77 -7.88
N ALA A 348 -14.07 15.22 -8.77
CA ALA A 348 -13.69 14.49 -9.97
C ALA A 348 -12.79 13.28 -9.66
N GLU A 349 -12.04 13.33 -8.55
CA GLU A 349 -11.11 12.26 -8.18
C GLU A 349 -11.85 10.92 -7.93
N PRO A 350 -11.31 9.79 -8.42
CA PRO A 350 -11.88 8.45 -8.23
C PRO A 350 -12.19 8.09 -6.78
N LEU A 351 -11.36 8.58 -5.85
CA LEU A 351 -11.58 8.44 -4.41
C LEU A 351 -13.01 8.78 -4.00
N TYR A 352 -13.53 9.93 -4.46
CA TYR A 352 -14.85 10.41 -4.06
C TYR A 352 -15.96 9.51 -4.59
N ARG A 353 -15.85 9.10 -5.86
CA ARG A 353 -16.93 8.43 -6.60
C ARG A 353 -16.98 6.93 -6.35
N SER A 354 -15.81 6.30 -6.31
CA SER A 354 -15.69 4.85 -6.23
C SER A 354 -15.60 4.35 -4.79
N ALA A 355 -15.26 5.19 -3.81
CA ALA A 355 -15.07 4.75 -2.42
C ALA A 355 -15.68 5.70 -1.37
N LEU A 356 -15.13 6.90 -1.20
CA LEU A 356 -15.45 7.81 -0.09
C LEU A 356 -16.95 8.12 0.02
N LEU A 357 -17.57 8.46 -1.10
CA LEU A 357 -18.97 8.84 -1.20
C LEU A 357 -19.78 7.82 -2.01
N SER A 358 -19.33 6.56 -2.07
CA SER A 358 -19.99 5.50 -2.87
C SER A 358 -21.47 5.25 -2.49
N ASN A 359 -21.86 5.64 -1.27
CA ASN A 359 -23.24 5.56 -0.78
C ASN A 359 -24.11 6.79 -1.14
N PHE A 360 -23.55 7.80 -1.81
CA PHE A 360 -24.24 9.05 -2.16
C PHE A 360 -24.36 9.22 -3.67
N SER A 361 -25.51 9.71 -4.12
CA SER A 361 -25.69 10.15 -5.51
C SER A 361 -25.07 11.52 -5.70
N ILE A 362 -23.93 11.58 -6.41
CA ILE A 362 -23.25 12.83 -6.75
C ILE A 362 -23.44 13.15 -8.24
N PRO A 363 -23.69 14.42 -8.61
CA PRO A 363 -23.80 14.82 -10.00
C PRO A 363 -22.47 14.65 -10.75
N GLU A 364 -22.52 14.74 -12.08
CA GLU A 364 -21.30 14.75 -12.90
C GLU A 364 -20.36 15.90 -12.50
N PRO A 365 -19.03 15.67 -12.52
CA PRO A 365 -18.08 16.64 -12.04
C PRO A 365 -18.08 17.86 -12.96
N LYS A 366 -18.35 19.03 -12.38
CA LYS A 366 -18.35 20.32 -13.08
C LYS A 366 -17.38 21.25 -12.39
N LYS A 367 -16.41 21.79 -13.14
CA LYS A 367 -15.50 22.80 -12.61
C LYS A 367 -16.25 24.08 -12.25
N GLN A 368 -15.96 24.62 -11.06
CA GLN A 368 -16.57 25.84 -10.52
C GLN A 368 -15.48 26.75 -9.96
N SER A 369 -15.74 28.06 -9.92
CA SER A 369 -14.82 29.01 -9.29
C SER A 369 -15.01 29.01 -7.77
N ASN A 370 -13.96 29.34 -7.01
CA ASN A 370 -14.04 29.47 -5.54
C ASN A 370 -15.16 30.43 -5.10
N LYS A 371 -15.44 31.47 -5.88
CA LYS A 371 -16.56 32.38 -5.65
C LYS A 371 -17.92 31.67 -5.74
N GLN A 372 -18.16 30.95 -6.83
CA GLN A 372 -19.41 30.23 -7.06
C GLN A 372 -19.65 29.17 -5.98
N ILE A 373 -18.62 28.44 -5.58
CA ILE A 373 -18.69 27.44 -4.51
C ILE A 373 -19.13 28.08 -3.20
N THR A 374 -18.56 29.25 -2.87
CA THR A 374 -18.90 29.99 -1.64
C THR A 374 -20.36 30.46 -1.66
N GLU A 375 -20.84 30.95 -2.81
CA GLU A 375 -22.23 31.37 -3.00
C GLU A 375 -23.20 30.19 -2.92
N ASN A 376 -22.86 29.06 -3.54
CA ASN A 376 -23.66 27.83 -3.50
C ASN A 376 -23.77 27.27 -2.07
N TRP A 377 -22.66 27.25 -1.32
CA TRP A 377 -22.67 26.82 0.08
C TRP A 377 -23.53 27.74 0.94
N ARG A 378 -23.43 29.07 0.74
CA ARG A 378 -24.25 30.03 1.49
C ARG A 378 -25.74 29.82 1.22
N ALA A 379 -26.14 29.69 -0.04
CA ALA A 379 -27.54 29.45 -0.41
C ALA A 379 -28.07 28.15 0.21
N TRP A 380 -27.28 27.07 0.17
CA TRP A 380 -27.63 25.81 0.81
C TRP A 380 -27.76 25.96 2.33
N HIS A 381 -26.81 26.61 2.99
CA HIS A 381 -26.84 26.81 4.44
C HIS A 381 -28.06 27.64 4.87
N GLU A 382 -28.41 28.69 4.13
CA GLU A 382 -29.64 29.47 4.34
C GLU A 382 -30.88 28.59 4.20
N GLU A 383 -30.98 27.81 3.12
CA GLU A 383 -32.11 26.88 2.89
C GLU A 383 -32.26 25.88 4.03
N GLN A 384 -31.16 25.30 4.51
CA GLN A 384 -31.19 24.34 5.61
C GLN A 384 -31.65 24.98 6.93
N ASN A 385 -31.19 26.19 7.23
CA ASN A 385 -31.57 26.89 8.47
C ASN A 385 -33.00 27.43 8.46
N HIS A 386 -33.65 27.52 7.29
CA HIS A 386 -35.06 27.86 7.18
C HIS A 386 -36.01 26.70 7.51
N LEU A 387 -35.51 25.48 7.71
CA LEU A 387 -36.33 24.32 8.06
C LEU A 387 -36.68 24.31 9.56
N ASP A 388 -37.97 24.20 9.90
CA ASP A 388 -38.50 24.24 11.29
C ASP A 388 -37.90 23.18 12.24
N ASN A 389 -37.31 22.11 11.70
CA ASN A 389 -36.58 21.07 12.43
C ASN A 389 -35.31 20.68 11.66
N HIS A 390 -34.41 21.65 11.44
CA HIS A 390 -33.18 21.36 10.73
C HIS A 390 -32.28 20.39 11.53
N ALA A 391 -31.79 19.38 10.84
CA ALA A 391 -30.73 18.53 11.37
C ALA A 391 -29.44 19.34 11.50
N PRO A 392 -28.48 18.90 12.34
CA PRO A 392 -27.16 19.50 12.34
C PRO A 392 -26.48 19.32 10.98
N LEU A 393 -25.67 20.29 10.61
CA LEU A 393 -25.07 20.41 9.29
C LEU A 393 -23.66 19.84 9.31
N PHE A 394 -23.33 19.00 8.34
CA PHE A 394 -21.96 18.59 8.05
C PHE A 394 -21.65 19.03 6.62
N SER A 395 -20.73 19.97 6.45
CA SER A 395 -20.43 20.53 5.14
C SER A 395 -18.94 20.51 4.83
N ILE A 396 -18.62 20.21 3.57
CA ILE A 396 -17.27 20.21 3.03
C ILE A 396 -17.22 21.22 1.88
N ILE A 397 -16.24 22.12 1.94
CA ILE A 397 -15.89 23.05 0.88
C ILE A 397 -14.47 22.74 0.42
N GLN A 398 -14.32 22.39 -0.86
CA GLN A 398 -13.04 22.20 -1.52
C GLN A 398 -12.74 23.37 -2.45
N TYR A 399 -11.77 24.18 -2.03
CA TYR A 399 -11.22 25.25 -2.83
C TYR A 399 -9.95 24.81 -3.54
N SER A 400 -9.64 25.46 -4.66
CA SER A 400 -8.40 25.23 -5.39
C SER A 400 -7.70 26.55 -5.67
N LEU A 401 -6.39 26.61 -5.38
CA LEU A 401 -5.55 27.75 -5.73
C LEU A 401 -4.90 27.63 -7.12
N GLY A 402 -5.11 26.51 -7.82
CA GLY A 402 -4.53 26.26 -9.14
C GLY A 402 -4.83 24.85 -9.67
N ASP A 403 -4.71 24.68 -10.98
CA ASP A 403 -4.88 23.37 -11.62
C ASP A 403 -3.69 22.45 -11.29
N LYS A 404 -3.95 21.34 -10.59
CA LYS A 404 -2.94 20.36 -10.16
C LYS A 404 -2.05 19.84 -11.30
N ASN A 405 -2.58 19.84 -12.53
CA ASN A 405 -1.89 19.31 -13.71
C ASN A 405 -1.11 20.36 -14.49
N LYS A 406 -1.23 21.65 -14.12
CA LYS A 406 -0.56 22.75 -14.80
C LYS A 406 0.37 23.46 -13.85
N LYS A 407 1.47 23.95 -14.39
CA LYS A 407 2.32 24.86 -13.63
C LYS A 407 1.62 26.21 -13.52
N ILE A 408 1.70 26.83 -12.35
CA ILE A 408 1.20 28.18 -12.10
C ILE A 408 2.36 29.12 -11.78
N ALA A 409 2.28 30.36 -12.25
CA ALA A 409 3.23 31.39 -11.86
C ALA A 409 3.02 31.76 -10.38
N ILE A 410 4.11 32.08 -9.68
CA ILE A 410 4.03 32.46 -8.25
C ILE A 410 3.10 33.67 -8.05
N SER A 411 3.16 34.67 -8.94
CA SER A 411 2.30 35.86 -8.88
C SER A 411 0.81 35.52 -8.96
N ASP A 412 0.45 34.57 -9.81
CA ASP A 412 -0.94 34.16 -10.00
C ASP A 412 -1.44 33.39 -8.79
N LEU A 413 -0.61 32.48 -8.26
CA LEU A 413 -0.89 31.76 -7.02
C LEU A 413 -1.11 32.72 -5.84
N GLN A 414 -0.28 33.77 -5.72
CA GLN A 414 -0.44 34.82 -4.71
C GLN A 414 -1.73 35.63 -4.91
N SER A 415 -2.12 35.90 -6.15
CA SER A 415 -3.36 36.60 -6.49
C SER A 415 -4.60 35.76 -6.12
N GLU A 416 -4.60 34.48 -6.46
CA GLU A 416 -5.67 33.54 -6.10
C GLU A 416 -5.77 33.35 -4.58
N ALA A 417 -4.65 33.29 -3.87
CA ALA A 417 -4.65 33.25 -2.41
C ALA A 417 -5.31 34.49 -1.78
N LYS A 418 -5.02 35.70 -2.30
CA LYS A 418 -5.67 36.94 -1.84
C LYS A 418 -7.18 36.94 -2.11
N LYS A 419 -7.63 36.44 -3.27
CA LYS A 419 -9.07 36.33 -3.57
C LYS A 419 -9.74 35.32 -2.64
N LEU A 420 -9.12 34.18 -2.41
CA LEU A 420 -9.64 33.15 -1.52
C LEU A 420 -9.76 33.65 -0.07
N ASP A 421 -8.80 34.44 0.40
CA ASP A 421 -8.86 35.11 1.71
C ASP A 421 -10.12 35.98 1.86
N GLN A 422 -10.53 36.67 0.79
CA GLN A 422 -11.77 37.46 0.79
C GLN A 422 -13.02 36.59 0.86
N TYR A 423 -13.04 35.47 0.14
CA TYR A 423 -14.18 34.56 0.14
C TYR A 423 -14.35 33.87 1.50
N ILE A 424 -13.27 33.38 2.09
CA ILE A 424 -13.29 32.75 3.41
C ILE A 424 -13.73 33.77 4.49
N GLU A 425 -13.21 35.00 4.45
CA GLU A 425 -13.69 36.05 5.37
C GLU A 425 -15.20 36.29 5.21
N SER A 426 -15.69 36.38 3.97
CA SER A 426 -17.12 36.59 3.72
C SER A 426 -17.99 35.43 4.22
N LEU A 427 -17.45 34.22 4.23
CA LEU A 427 -18.11 33.03 4.74
C LEU A 427 -18.16 33.06 6.28
N ILE A 428 -17.04 33.37 6.93
CA ILE A 428 -16.95 33.49 8.40
C ILE A 428 -17.84 34.63 8.90
N ALA A 429 -17.83 35.78 8.23
CA ALA A 429 -18.69 36.91 8.56
C ALA A 429 -20.18 36.53 8.44
N TYR A 430 -20.56 35.78 7.41
CA TYR A 430 -21.92 35.26 7.25
C TYR A 430 -22.31 34.30 8.40
N LEU A 431 -21.43 33.38 8.80
CA LEU A 431 -21.67 32.49 9.95
C LEU A 431 -21.86 33.27 11.26
N ARG A 432 -21.12 34.36 11.45
CA ARG A 432 -21.27 35.25 12.62
C ARG A 432 -22.61 36.00 12.58
N LEU A 433 -22.98 36.56 11.43
CA LEU A 433 -24.25 37.29 11.25
C LEU A 433 -25.49 36.41 11.39
N SER A 434 -25.39 35.13 10.99
CA SER A 434 -26.46 34.13 11.13
C SER A 434 -26.50 33.45 12.49
N ASN A 435 -25.64 33.87 13.45
CA ASN A 435 -25.44 33.22 14.76
C ASN A 435 -25.02 31.74 14.72
N ALA A 436 -24.73 31.17 13.55
CA ALA A 436 -24.30 29.79 13.41
C ALA A 436 -22.83 29.55 13.83
N TYR A 437 -22.02 30.61 13.91
CA TYR A 437 -20.59 30.51 14.24
C TYR A 437 -20.33 29.80 15.57
N ASN A 438 -21.09 30.12 16.61
CA ASN A 438 -20.86 29.58 17.96
C ASN A 438 -21.25 28.10 18.11
N ASP A 439 -22.02 27.56 17.17
CA ASP A 439 -22.47 26.15 17.17
C ASP A 439 -21.75 25.32 16.09
N THR A 440 -20.76 25.89 15.40
CA THR A 440 -20.07 25.26 14.28
C THR A 440 -18.59 25.02 14.60
N VAL A 441 -18.16 23.76 14.48
CA VAL A 441 -16.74 23.42 14.41
C VAL A 441 -16.25 23.71 12.99
N ILE A 442 -15.33 24.67 12.85
CA ILE A 442 -14.75 25.07 11.56
C ILE A 442 -13.32 24.54 11.49
N ILE A 443 -13.02 23.70 10.50
CA ILE A 443 -11.70 23.13 10.25
C ILE A 443 -11.21 23.63 8.90
N ILE A 444 -10.06 24.30 8.87
CA ILE A 444 -9.45 24.82 7.65
C ILE A 444 -8.07 24.18 7.49
N THR A 445 -7.90 23.37 6.45
CA THR A 445 -6.62 22.73 6.10
C THR A 445 -6.46 22.67 4.59
N GLY A 446 -5.42 21.98 4.11
CA GLY A 446 -5.19 21.86 2.68
C GLY A 446 -4.02 20.96 2.34
N THR A 447 -3.61 21.05 1.07
CA THR A 447 -2.52 20.25 0.50
C THR A 447 -1.49 21.16 -0.13
N ASN A 448 -0.21 20.78 -0.10
CA ASN A 448 0.86 21.56 -0.72
C ASN A 448 1.37 20.87 -2.00
N ASP A 449 0.50 20.77 -3.00
CA ASP A 449 0.67 19.93 -4.19
C ASP A 449 0.74 20.71 -5.52
N ILE A 450 0.59 22.05 -5.48
CA ILE A 450 0.69 22.89 -6.68
C ILE A 450 2.11 22.93 -7.21
N LYS A 451 2.25 22.70 -8.53
CA LYS A 451 3.51 22.82 -9.25
C LYS A 451 3.76 24.28 -9.64
N ILE A 452 4.83 24.86 -9.14
CA ILE A 452 5.24 26.22 -9.45
C ILE A 452 6.15 26.22 -10.69
N ASP A 453 5.96 27.19 -11.59
CA ASP A 453 6.91 27.39 -12.70
C ASP A 453 8.15 28.16 -12.22
N GLU A 454 9.18 27.43 -11.80
CA GLU A 454 10.46 28.02 -11.46
C GLU A 454 11.34 28.17 -12.71
N VAL A 455 11.77 29.40 -13.02
CA VAL A 455 12.81 29.68 -14.02
C VAL A 455 14.16 29.16 -13.50
N LYS A 456 14.43 27.88 -13.78
CA LYS A 456 15.70 27.11 -13.62
C LYS A 456 16.72 27.63 -12.59
N LYS A 457 17.00 26.81 -11.56
CA LYS A 457 18.39 26.49 -11.16
C LYS A 457 18.51 25.06 -10.64
N VAL A 458 19.36 24.30 -11.35
CA VAL A 458 19.92 22.97 -11.04
C VAL A 458 18.95 21.80 -11.12
N ALA A 459 19.12 21.03 -12.20
CA ALA A 459 18.79 19.60 -12.24
C ALA A 459 19.52 18.88 -11.09
N SER A 460 18.89 18.83 -9.93
CA SER A 460 19.27 17.85 -8.90
C SER A 460 18.83 16.49 -9.43
N ARG A 461 19.78 15.73 -9.98
CA ARG A 461 19.64 14.30 -10.28
C ARG A 461 18.85 13.62 -9.15
N ASN A 462 17.62 13.18 -9.44
CA ASN A 462 16.82 12.14 -8.77
C ASN A 462 17.30 11.67 -7.37
N THR A 463 17.32 12.54 -6.35
CA THR A 463 17.73 12.13 -5.00
C THR A 463 16.95 12.74 -3.83
N SER A 464 16.08 13.72 -4.01
CA SER A 464 15.14 14.10 -2.94
C SER A 464 13.97 13.12 -2.90
N SER A 465 13.79 12.39 -1.80
CA SER A 465 12.53 11.69 -1.54
C SER A 465 11.36 12.68 -1.69
N GLY A 466 10.23 12.23 -2.22
CA GLY A 466 8.99 13.04 -2.32
C GLY A 466 8.38 13.41 -0.96
N PHE A 467 9.07 13.12 0.14
CA PHE A 467 8.57 13.16 1.52
C PHE A 467 9.40 14.10 2.40
N LYS A 468 9.92 15.19 1.84
CA LYS A 468 10.57 16.24 2.65
C LYS A 468 9.54 16.82 3.61
N ARG A 469 9.91 16.95 4.90
CA ARG A 469 9.00 17.43 5.95
C ARG A 469 8.46 18.83 5.64
N GLU A 470 9.28 19.70 5.04
CA GLU A 470 8.87 21.03 4.59
C GLU A 470 7.84 20.99 3.46
N SER A 471 7.97 20.09 2.48
CA SER A 471 7.00 19.99 1.38
C SER A 471 5.66 19.45 1.83
N LEU A 472 5.64 18.64 2.89
CA LEU A 472 4.41 18.07 3.46
C LEU A 472 3.72 19.03 4.45
N LYS A 473 4.40 20.08 4.93
CA LYS A 473 3.84 20.97 5.95
C LYS A 473 2.70 21.82 5.39
N VAL A 474 1.54 21.76 6.00
CA VAL A 474 0.33 22.50 5.59
C VAL A 474 -0.31 23.19 6.79
N PRO A 475 -0.97 24.34 6.61
CA PRO A 475 -1.67 24.98 7.72
C PRO A 475 -2.86 24.13 8.19
N LEU A 476 -3.12 24.20 9.49
CA LEU A 476 -4.36 23.69 10.08
C LEU A 476 -4.84 24.70 11.14
N ILE A 477 -6.05 25.21 10.89
CA ILE A 477 -6.75 26.14 11.76
C ILE A 477 -8.06 25.48 12.17
N ILE A 478 -8.37 25.50 13.46
CA ILE A 478 -9.60 24.93 14.01
C ILE A 478 -10.27 25.97 14.91
N SER A 479 -11.49 26.37 14.54
CA SER A 479 -12.41 27.03 15.45
C SER A 479 -13.32 25.97 16.07
N TRP A 480 -13.33 25.91 17.40
CA TRP A 480 -14.11 24.92 18.13
C TRP A 480 -14.95 25.62 19.20
N PRO A 481 -16.28 25.45 19.21
CA PRO A 481 -17.15 26.02 20.22
C PRO A 481 -16.66 25.72 21.64
N ASN A 482 -16.60 26.75 22.49
CA ASN A 482 -16.17 26.65 23.89
C ASN A 482 -14.72 26.19 24.12
N LYS A 483 -13.83 26.26 23.12
CA LYS A 483 -12.37 26.13 23.31
C LYS A 483 -11.68 27.48 23.08
N GLU A 484 -10.72 27.81 23.93
CA GLU A 484 -9.93 29.04 23.82
C GLU A 484 -8.93 28.96 22.65
N SER A 485 -8.50 30.13 22.17
CA SER A 485 -7.39 30.24 21.21
C SER A 485 -6.12 29.59 21.79
N ALA A 486 -5.42 28.82 20.95
CA ALA A 486 -4.20 28.14 21.36
C ALA A 486 -3.29 27.86 20.15
N GLN A 487 -1.98 27.94 20.36
CA GLN A 487 -1.00 27.45 19.40
C GLN A 487 -0.48 26.08 19.84
N ILE A 488 -0.75 25.06 19.03
CA ILE A 488 -0.29 23.69 19.24
C ILE A 488 0.97 23.49 18.40
N THR A 489 2.05 23.06 19.05
CA THR A 489 3.37 22.88 18.42
C THR A 489 3.73 21.41 18.24
N GLU A 490 2.97 20.51 18.85
CA GLU A 490 3.10 19.08 18.66
C GLU A 490 2.86 18.69 17.20
N ALA A 491 3.65 17.72 16.73
CA ALA A 491 3.56 17.23 15.37
C ALA A 491 2.23 16.47 15.15
N THR A 492 1.50 16.85 14.10
CA THR A 492 0.20 16.26 13.73
C THR A 492 0.14 15.94 12.24
N SER A 493 -0.72 14.99 11.86
CA SER A 493 -0.93 14.53 10.47
C SER A 493 -2.39 14.69 10.05
N GLN A 494 -2.65 14.68 8.75
CA GLN A 494 -4.02 14.70 8.19
C GLN A 494 -4.94 13.61 8.79
N THR A 495 -4.39 12.43 9.10
CA THR A 495 -5.12 11.33 9.74
C THR A 495 -5.69 11.67 11.13
N ASP A 496 -5.09 12.64 11.82
CA ASP A 496 -5.50 13.08 13.16
C ASP A 496 -6.83 13.85 13.14
N ILE A 497 -7.13 14.56 12.06
CA ILE A 497 -8.34 15.39 11.93
C ILE A 497 -9.59 14.49 11.96
N MET A 498 -9.58 13.42 11.15
CA MET A 498 -10.65 12.43 11.11
C MET A 498 -10.91 11.86 12.50
N LEU A 499 -9.85 11.41 13.19
CA LEU A 499 -10.00 10.81 14.51
C LEU A 499 -10.54 11.81 15.55
N THR A 500 -10.08 13.06 15.49
CA THR A 500 -10.54 14.13 16.39
C THR A 500 -12.03 14.39 16.20
N LEU A 501 -12.51 14.44 14.95
CA LEU A 501 -13.95 14.55 14.67
C LEU A 501 -14.73 13.36 15.22
N MET A 502 -14.25 12.14 14.98
CA MET A 502 -14.89 10.91 15.44
C MET A 502 -15.05 10.89 16.97
N GLN A 503 -14.05 11.34 17.72
CA GLN A 503 -14.10 11.32 19.18
C GLN A 503 -14.81 12.53 19.78
N GLU A 504 -14.51 13.74 19.32
CA GLU A 504 -14.92 14.98 19.99
C GLU A 504 -16.26 15.52 19.47
N VAL A 505 -16.61 15.26 18.20
CA VAL A 505 -17.90 15.69 17.61
C VAL A 505 -18.91 14.54 17.63
N PHE A 506 -18.48 13.36 17.23
CA PHE A 506 -19.38 12.22 17.07
C PHE A 506 -19.37 11.24 18.24
N TYR A 507 -18.56 11.48 19.27
CA TYR A 507 -18.53 10.69 20.51
C TYR A 507 -18.38 9.18 20.29
N VAL A 508 -17.56 8.81 19.31
CA VAL A 508 -17.18 7.42 19.04
C VAL A 508 -16.30 6.93 20.18
N THR A 509 -16.76 5.91 20.89
CA THR A 509 -16.04 5.30 22.02
C THR A 509 -15.27 4.04 21.65
N THR A 510 -15.44 3.58 20.41
CA THR A 510 -14.65 2.48 19.86
C THR A 510 -13.16 2.81 19.94
N PRO A 511 -12.27 1.86 20.28
CA PRO A 511 -10.84 2.12 20.30
C PRO A 511 -10.36 2.63 18.93
N PRO A 512 -9.61 3.76 18.87
CA PRO A 512 -9.16 4.37 17.62
C PRO A 512 -8.44 3.40 16.67
N GLN A 513 -7.69 2.45 17.23
CA GLN A 513 -6.92 1.46 16.47
C GLN A 513 -7.79 0.57 15.57
N GLN A 514 -9.10 0.50 15.83
CA GLN A 514 -10.05 -0.27 15.01
C GLN A 514 -10.54 0.48 13.76
N TYR A 515 -10.30 1.78 13.63
CA TYR A 515 -10.83 2.56 12.50
C TYR A 515 -9.95 3.74 12.06
N SER A 516 -8.80 3.96 12.69
CA SER A 516 -7.87 5.03 12.32
C SER A 516 -6.43 4.72 12.74
N GLN A 517 -5.49 5.35 12.05
CA GLN A 517 -4.06 5.45 12.41
C GLN A 517 -3.70 6.83 12.98
N GLY A 518 -4.66 7.76 13.06
CA GLY A 518 -4.47 9.08 13.64
C GLY A 518 -4.40 9.08 15.16
N LYS A 519 -4.13 10.25 15.72
CA LYS A 519 -4.27 10.60 17.14
C LYS A 519 -5.19 11.82 17.28
N ASN A 520 -5.90 11.91 18.39
CA ASN A 520 -6.70 13.10 18.68
C ASN A 520 -5.80 14.33 18.82
N LEU A 521 -6.12 15.38 18.07
CA LEU A 521 -5.35 16.62 17.96
C LEU A 521 -5.23 17.36 19.30
N PHE A 522 -6.17 17.17 20.23
CA PHE A 522 -6.16 17.82 21.56
C PHE A 522 -5.45 16.98 22.62
N THR A 523 -5.07 15.74 22.32
CA THR A 523 -4.35 14.89 23.26
C THR A 523 -2.85 15.19 23.20
N ARG A 524 -2.29 15.73 24.30
CA ARG A 524 -0.86 16.06 24.43
C ARG A 524 0.01 14.83 24.70
N LYS A 525 0.00 13.86 23.79
CA LYS A 525 0.92 12.69 23.83
C LYS A 525 1.91 12.76 22.68
N PRO A 526 3.23 12.77 22.95
CA PRO A 526 4.22 12.75 21.89
C PRO A 526 4.07 11.49 21.03
N ARG A 527 4.37 11.62 19.74
CA ARG A 527 4.50 10.49 18.81
C ARG A 527 5.96 10.34 18.46
N GLN A 528 6.40 9.11 18.25
CA GLN A 528 7.78 8.83 17.86
C GLN A 528 8.07 9.29 16.43
N TRP A 529 7.06 9.26 15.55
CA TRP A 529 7.16 9.61 14.15
C TRP A 529 5.78 9.94 13.56
N LEU A 530 5.76 10.60 12.40
CA LEU A 530 4.58 10.78 11.55
C LEU A 530 4.67 9.89 10.31
N VAL A 531 3.55 9.41 9.80
CA VAL A 531 3.52 8.64 8.54
C VAL A 531 3.19 9.59 7.40
N ALA A 532 3.97 9.49 6.33
CA ALA A 532 3.61 9.99 5.01
C ALA A 532 3.86 8.90 3.97
N GLY A 533 3.41 9.07 2.74
CA GLY A 533 3.66 8.07 1.72
C GLY A 533 2.95 8.31 0.39
N ASP A 534 3.08 7.29 -0.45
CA ASP A 534 2.25 7.10 -1.63
C ASP A 534 1.66 5.68 -1.61
N GLU A 535 1.04 5.29 -2.71
CA GLU A 535 0.42 3.96 -2.85
C GLU A 535 1.38 2.78 -2.66
N ASN A 536 2.69 2.98 -2.83
CA ASN A 536 3.68 1.89 -2.84
C ASN A 536 4.83 2.12 -1.84
N THR A 537 4.86 3.26 -1.17
CA THR A 537 5.93 3.64 -0.25
C THR A 537 5.38 4.29 1.01
N ILE A 538 6.03 3.98 2.12
CA ILE A 538 5.76 4.53 3.44
C ILE A 538 6.99 5.30 3.88
N ALA A 539 6.80 6.50 4.39
CA ALA A 539 7.82 7.38 4.93
C ALA A 539 7.51 7.68 6.39
N ALA A 540 8.32 7.11 7.30
CA ALA A 540 8.28 7.44 8.71
C ALA A 540 9.15 8.68 8.97
N LEU A 541 8.51 9.79 9.34
CA LEU A 541 9.13 11.08 9.64
C LEU A 541 9.44 11.16 11.14
N TYR A 542 10.67 10.87 11.52
CA TYR A 542 11.19 11.15 12.86
C TYR A 542 11.62 12.63 12.96
N ASP A 543 11.99 13.07 14.16
CA ASP A 543 12.46 14.43 14.39
C ASP A 543 13.87 14.69 13.83
N ASP A 544 14.71 13.67 13.74
CA ASP A 544 16.09 13.74 13.25
C ASP A 544 16.28 13.15 11.84
N LYS A 545 15.34 12.33 11.35
CA LYS A 545 15.46 11.63 10.06
C LYS A 545 14.13 11.20 9.46
N THR A 546 14.17 10.85 8.18
CA THR A 546 13.05 10.23 7.45
C THR A 546 13.44 8.85 6.96
N VAL A 547 12.69 7.83 7.37
CA VAL A 547 12.89 6.43 6.94
C VAL A 547 11.84 6.08 5.89
N VAL A 548 12.26 5.83 4.66
CA VAL A 548 11.37 5.44 3.56
C VAL A 548 11.49 3.94 3.31
N LEU A 549 10.36 3.24 3.36
CA LEU A 549 10.20 1.83 3.03
C LEU A 549 9.32 1.69 1.78
N ASP A 550 9.72 0.84 0.84
CA ASP A 550 8.84 0.46 -0.27
C ASP A 550 8.07 -0.83 0.00
N ALA A 551 7.14 -1.18 -0.89
CA ALA A 551 6.34 -2.39 -0.82
C ALA A 551 7.14 -3.71 -0.78
N PHE A 552 8.43 -3.68 -1.14
CA PHE A 552 9.33 -4.84 -1.07
C PHE A 552 10.16 -4.86 0.22
N GLY A 553 10.02 -3.88 1.11
CA GLY A 553 10.82 -3.79 2.34
C GLY A 553 12.23 -3.25 2.11
N ARG A 554 12.51 -2.63 0.95
CA ARG A 554 13.77 -1.90 0.75
C ARG A 554 13.68 -0.56 1.48
N SER A 555 14.72 -0.24 2.24
CA SER A 555 14.75 0.95 3.09
C SER A 555 15.76 1.99 2.62
N LYS A 556 15.42 3.28 2.76
CA LYS A 556 16.34 4.41 2.60
C LYS A 556 16.14 5.38 3.75
N ILE A 557 17.24 5.91 4.29
CA ILE A 557 17.21 6.89 5.38
C ILE A 557 17.69 8.24 4.86
N TYR A 558 16.97 9.30 5.20
CA TYR A 558 17.27 10.67 4.83
C TYR A 558 17.43 11.51 6.10
N ASP A 559 18.34 12.48 6.09
CA ASP A 559 18.37 13.50 7.15
C ASP A 559 17.20 14.49 7.02
N ILE A 560 17.08 15.40 7.99
CA ILE A 560 16.08 16.49 7.99
C ILE A 560 16.11 17.37 6.74
N ASN A 561 17.26 17.48 6.05
CA ASN A 561 17.42 18.27 4.83
C ASN A 561 17.03 17.49 3.56
N GLY A 562 16.66 16.21 3.72
CA GLY A 562 16.30 15.30 2.64
C GLY A 562 17.50 14.74 1.89
N LYS A 563 18.69 14.72 2.50
CA LYS A 563 19.90 14.08 1.93
C LYS A 563 19.96 12.62 2.37
N LEU A 564 20.15 11.74 1.39
CA LEU A 564 20.25 10.29 1.60
C LEU A 564 21.49 9.93 2.43
N GLN A 565 21.28 9.24 3.54
CA GLN A 565 22.30 8.64 4.39
C GLN A 565 22.62 7.23 3.86
N LYS A 566 23.64 7.11 2.99
CA LYS A 566 23.94 5.86 2.28
C LYS A 566 24.44 4.73 3.18
N GLU A 567 25.06 5.07 4.30
CA GLU A 567 25.68 4.11 5.22
C GLU A 567 24.75 3.72 6.37
N GLU A 568 23.69 4.50 6.62
CA GLU A 568 22.75 4.22 7.69
C GLU A 568 21.77 3.13 7.27
N LYS A 569 21.57 2.16 8.17
CA LYS A 569 20.65 1.04 7.98
C LYS A 569 19.54 1.10 9.00
N ILE A 570 18.32 0.78 8.56
CA ILE A 570 17.17 0.68 9.46
C ILE A 570 17.40 -0.48 10.44
N SER A 571 16.99 -0.29 11.69
CA SER A 571 17.02 -1.37 12.68
C SER A 571 15.78 -2.24 12.55
N LEU A 572 15.89 -3.53 12.91
CA LEU A 572 14.76 -4.45 12.87
C LEU A 572 13.56 -3.98 13.72
N PRO A 573 13.72 -3.42 14.93
CA PRO A 573 12.60 -2.88 15.70
C PRO A 573 11.86 -1.75 14.98
N ILE A 574 12.58 -0.81 14.36
CA ILE A 574 11.98 0.29 13.59
C ILE A 574 11.23 -0.28 12.38
N PHE A 575 11.83 -1.22 11.65
CA PHE A 575 11.18 -1.87 10.52
C PHE A 575 9.89 -2.59 10.93
N LEU A 576 9.93 -3.40 11.98
CA LEU A 576 8.77 -4.11 12.52
C LEU A 576 7.68 -3.15 12.95
N GLN A 577 8.03 -2.06 13.62
CA GLN A 577 7.08 -1.05 14.07
C GLN A 577 6.34 -0.42 12.89
N ILE A 578 7.08 0.05 11.87
CA ILE A 578 6.48 0.68 10.68
C ILE A 578 5.59 -0.32 9.94
N VAL A 579 6.07 -1.55 9.71
CA VAL A 579 5.33 -2.58 8.97
C VAL A 579 4.08 -3.03 9.71
N THR A 580 4.16 -3.25 11.03
CA THR A 580 3.02 -3.71 11.84
C THR A 580 1.92 -2.64 11.88
N GLU A 581 2.29 -1.37 12.04
CA GLU A 581 1.32 -0.27 12.05
C GLU A 581 0.64 -0.09 10.69
N ASN A 582 1.41 -0.17 9.60
CA ASN A 582 0.93 0.03 8.23
C ASN A 582 0.28 -1.22 7.60
N ARG A 583 0.17 -2.33 8.35
CA ARG A 583 -0.56 -3.54 7.91
C ARG A 583 -1.74 -3.89 8.80
N ARG A 584 -2.04 -3.09 9.84
CA ARG A 584 -3.11 -3.33 10.81
C ARG A 584 -4.49 -3.63 10.21
N PHE A 585 -4.83 -2.97 9.09
CA PHE A 585 -6.13 -3.13 8.43
C PHE A 585 -6.09 -4.11 7.25
N MET A 586 -4.94 -4.68 6.91
CA MET A 586 -4.89 -5.73 5.89
C MET A 586 -5.60 -6.97 6.45
N VAL A 587 -6.42 -7.64 5.63
CA VAL A 587 -7.12 -8.85 6.06
C VAL A 587 -6.07 -9.88 6.49
N VAL A 588 -6.15 -10.32 7.73
CA VAL A 588 -5.44 -11.49 8.25
C VAL A 588 -6.54 -12.38 8.76
N ASP A 589 -6.97 -13.35 7.95
CA ASP A 589 -7.94 -14.34 8.47
C ASP A 589 -7.25 -15.09 9.63
N ASN A 590 -7.80 -14.96 10.84
CA ASN A 590 -7.46 -15.78 12.01
C ASN A 590 -8.05 -17.19 11.87
#